data_AF-A0A8T5U375-F1
#
_entry.id   AF-A0A8T5U375-F1
#
_cell.length_a   1.000
_cell.length_b   1.000
_cell.length_c   1.000
_cell.angle_alpha   90.00
_cell.angle_beta   90.00
_cell.angle_gamma   90.00
#
_symmetry.space_group_name_H-M   'P 1'
#
loop_
_entity.id
_entity.type
_entity.pdbx_description
1 polymer ?
#
loop_
_entity_poly.entity_id
_entity_poly.type
_entity_poly.pdbx_seq_one_letter_code
_entity_poly.pdbx_strand_id
1 'polypeptide(L)'
;MGLDKWIKPEGTVKKTEKKEEARSTKKPKPQPIEKNGENESIKLTKFILICSKPKCKYKKIIMKKELSEKDRICPRCKNEMKVQ
;
A
#
# COMPACT_ATOMS: atom_id res chain seq x y z
N MET A 1 -9.15 -19.49 24.93
CA MET A 1 -9.68 -18.30 24.22
C MET A 1 -9.15 -18.35 22.80
N GLY A 2 -9.96 -18.84 21.86
CA GLY A 2 -9.53 -19.29 20.52
C GLY A 2 -9.80 -18.27 19.42
N LEU A 3 -8.85 -18.15 18.50
CA LEU A 3 -8.86 -17.31 17.30
C LEU A 3 -9.63 -18.00 16.16
N ASP A 4 -10.93 -18.23 16.36
CA ASP A 4 -11.80 -18.82 15.33
C ASP A 4 -12.90 -17.83 14.94
N LYS A 5 -12.72 -17.14 13.82
CA LYS A 5 -13.82 -16.57 13.02
C LYS A 5 -13.32 -16.25 11.62
N TRP A 6 -13.06 -17.31 10.86
CA TRP A 6 -12.82 -17.26 9.43
C TRP A 6 -14.18 -17.42 8.69
N ILE A 7 -14.47 -16.48 7.77
CA ILE A 7 -15.44 -16.52 6.64
C ILE A 7 -16.95 -16.55 6.97
N LYS A 8 -17.69 -15.59 6.39
CA LYS A 8 -19.05 -15.78 5.88
C LYS A 8 -19.16 -15.14 4.49
N PRO A 9 -19.43 -15.89 3.40
CA PRO A 9 -20.09 -15.37 2.20
C PRO A 9 -21.58 -15.74 2.29
N GLU A 10 -22.34 -15.49 1.21
CA GLU A 10 -23.78 -15.79 1.04
C GLU A 10 -24.72 -14.67 1.57
N GLY A 11 -25.52 -13.97 0.76
CA GLY A 11 -25.81 -14.12 -0.66
C GLY A 11 -26.81 -13.07 -1.18
N THR A 12 -27.02 -13.15 -2.49
CA THR A 12 -28.33 -12.98 -3.16
C THR A 12 -28.97 -11.58 -3.25
N VAL A 13 -28.56 -10.83 -4.28
CA VAL A 13 -29.38 -10.37 -5.43
C VAL A 13 -30.85 -9.91 -5.20
N LYS A 14 -31.16 -8.68 -5.71
CA LYS A 14 -32.38 -8.16 -6.41
C LYS A 14 -33.23 -7.02 -5.77
N LYS A 15 -33.25 -5.89 -6.51
CA LYS A 15 -34.41 -5.16 -7.09
C LYS A 15 -35.14 -4.01 -6.34
N THR A 16 -35.03 -2.83 -7.01
CA THR A 16 -36.06 -1.83 -7.40
C THR A 16 -36.66 -0.76 -6.44
N GLU A 17 -36.49 0.48 -6.90
CA GLU A 17 -37.45 1.62 -7.03
C GLU A 17 -37.79 2.60 -5.87
N LYS A 18 -37.24 3.83 -6.03
CA LYS A 18 -37.93 5.13 -6.26
C LYS A 18 -38.63 5.89 -5.10
N LYS A 19 -38.02 7.02 -4.69
CA LYS A 19 -38.61 8.40 -4.56
C LYS A 19 -37.48 9.36 -4.14
N GLU A 20 -36.99 10.21 -5.05
CA GLU A 20 -37.44 11.60 -5.26
C GLU A 20 -37.14 12.52 -4.08
N GLU A 21 -36.00 13.22 -4.13
CA GLU A 21 -35.92 14.60 -3.64
C GLU A 21 -34.92 15.38 -4.50
N ALA A 22 -35.44 16.39 -5.17
CA ALA A 22 -34.72 17.28 -6.04
C ALA A 22 -33.89 18.27 -5.23
N ARG A 23 -32.57 18.27 -5.43
CA ARG A 23 -31.76 19.47 -5.23
C ARG A 23 -30.78 19.61 -6.37
N SER A 24 -31.16 20.46 -7.31
CA SER A 24 -30.32 20.96 -8.38
C SER A 24 -29.07 21.59 -7.77
N THR A 25 -27.92 20.98 -8.00
CA THR A 25 -26.62 21.65 -7.87
C THR A 25 -25.79 21.20 -9.05
N LYS A 26 -25.42 22.18 -9.88
CA LYS A 26 -24.76 22.05 -11.19
C LYS A 26 -23.67 20.97 -11.14
N LYS A 27 -23.87 19.87 -11.88
CA LYS A 27 -22.81 18.90 -12.13
C LYS A 27 -21.70 19.60 -12.94
N PRO A 28 -20.44 19.70 -12.45
CA PRO A 28 -19.35 19.97 -13.37
C PRO A 28 -19.30 18.81 -14.37
N LYS A 29 -19.13 19.14 -15.66
CA LYS A 29 -18.93 18.15 -16.74
C LYS A 29 -17.94 17.08 -16.28
N PRO A 30 -18.17 15.79 -16.56
CA PRO A 30 -17.12 14.80 -16.39
C PRO A 30 -15.99 15.21 -17.33
N GLN A 31 -14.90 15.73 -16.76
CA GLN A 31 -13.65 15.82 -17.50
C GLN A 31 -13.34 14.39 -17.97
N PRO A 32 -12.96 14.18 -19.24
CA PRO A 32 -12.42 12.90 -19.63
C PRO A 32 -11.19 12.68 -18.73
N ILE A 33 -11.29 11.72 -17.83
CA ILE A 33 -10.12 11.18 -17.15
C ILE A 33 -9.28 10.61 -18.29
N GLU A 34 -8.27 11.36 -18.71
CA GLU A 34 -7.21 10.86 -19.56
C GLU A 34 -6.64 9.64 -18.86
N LYS A 35 -7.14 8.46 -19.25
CA LYS A 35 -6.46 7.20 -19.01
C LYS A 35 -5.22 7.23 -19.89
N ASN A 36 -4.19 7.98 -19.47
CA ASN A 36 -2.84 7.73 -19.93
C ASN A 36 -2.44 6.37 -19.37
N GLY A 37 -2.88 5.34 -20.10
CA GLY A 37 -2.49 3.97 -19.94
C GLY A 37 -1.11 3.79 -20.55
N GLU A 38 -0.09 4.12 -19.78
CA GLU A 38 1.07 3.25 -19.73
C GLU A 38 1.07 2.68 -18.32
N ASN A 39 0.59 1.44 -18.19
CA ASN A 39 0.94 0.59 -17.06
C ASN A 39 2.44 0.29 -17.18
N GLU A 40 3.29 1.29 -16.97
CA GLU A 40 4.69 1.06 -16.70
C GLU A 40 4.73 0.17 -15.47
N SER A 41 5.07 -1.09 -15.68
CA SER A 41 5.31 -2.04 -14.61
C SER A 41 6.28 -1.39 -13.63
N ILE A 42 5.79 -0.99 -12.46
CA ILE A 42 6.59 -0.35 -11.43
C ILE A 42 7.63 -1.37 -10.97
N LYS A 43 8.83 -1.28 -11.53
CA LYS A 43 9.95 -2.13 -11.14
C LYS A 43 10.35 -1.76 -9.72
N LEU A 44 10.08 -2.66 -8.79
CA LEU A 44 10.53 -2.55 -7.39
C LEU A 44 11.85 -3.28 -7.26
N THR A 45 12.86 -2.60 -6.71
CA THR A 45 14.17 -3.20 -6.44
C THR A 45 14.16 -3.81 -5.04
N LYS A 46 14.68 -5.02 -4.93
CA LYS A 46 14.87 -5.69 -3.63
C LYS A 46 16.19 -5.22 -3.03
N PHE A 47 16.10 -4.49 -1.92
CA PHE A 47 17.24 -4.06 -1.12
C PHE A 47 17.37 -4.95 0.11
N ILE A 48 18.57 -5.45 0.33
CA ILE A 48 18.93 -6.21 1.53
C ILE A 48 19.77 -5.28 2.40
N LEU A 49 19.24 -4.88 3.55
CA LEU A 49 19.90 -3.97 4.48
C LEU A 49 20.41 -4.75 5.69
N ILE A 50 21.67 -4.53 6.05
CA ILE A 50 22.32 -5.13 7.22
C ILE A 50 22.82 -4.01 8.13
N CYS A 51 22.56 -4.12 9.43
CA CYS A 51 23.06 -3.15 10.40
C CYS A 51 24.60 -3.16 10.45
N SER A 52 25.21 -1.98 10.38
CA SER A 52 26.68 -1.83 10.46
C SER A 52 27.26 -2.29 11.80
N LYS A 53 26.44 -2.36 12.85
CA LYS A 53 26.88 -2.76 14.18
C LYS A 53 26.94 -4.30 14.27
N PRO A 54 28.12 -4.91 14.45
CA PRO A 54 28.28 -6.38 14.44
C PRO A 54 27.53 -7.08 15.59
N LYS A 55 27.32 -6.37 16.71
CA LYS A 55 26.55 -6.87 17.85
C LYS A 55 25.03 -6.89 17.58
N CYS A 56 24.52 -6.05 16.68
CA CYS A 56 23.08 -5.94 16.43
C CYS A 56 22.57 -7.05 15.51
N LYS A 57 23.35 -7.40 14.47
CA LYS A 57 23.04 -8.45 13.47
C LYS A 57 21.66 -8.32 12.81
N TYR A 58 21.04 -7.14 12.89
CA TYR A 58 19.72 -6.91 12.33
C TYR A 58 19.81 -6.84 10.81
N LYS A 59 18.94 -7.60 10.14
CA LYS A 59 18.80 -7.64 8.69
C LYS A 59 17.34 -7.30 8.34
N LYS A 60 17.16 -6.44 7.34
CA LYS A 60 15.85 -6.06 6.81
C LYS A 60 15.87 -6.20 5.30
N ILE A 61 14.79 -6.70 4.74
CA ILE A 61 14.61 -6.78 3.28
C ILE A 61 13.48 -5.80 2.93
N ILE A 62 13.73 -4.95 1.94
CA ILE A 62 12.78 -3.92 1.50
C ILE A 62 12.65 -4.01 -0.01
N MET A 63 11.43 -4.00 -0.51
CA MET A 63 11.16 -3.84 -1.95
C MET A 63 10.59 -2.44 -2.17
N LYS A 64 11.40 -1.54 -2.72
CA LYS A 64 11.04 -0.14 -3.01
C LYS A 64 11.67 0.29 -4.33
N LYS A 65 11.17 1.37 -4.92
CA LYS A 65 11.86 2.03 -6.05
C LYS A 65 13.21 2.60 -5.60
N GLU A 66 13.19 3.36 -4.50
CA GLU A 66 14.36 4.03 -3.93
C GLU A 66 14.36 3.89 -2.39
N LEU A 67 15.56 3.86 -1.80
CA LEU A 67 15.73 3.81 -0.35
C LEU A 67 15.62 5.22 0.26
N SER A 68 14.69 5.40 1.19
CA SER A 68 14.60 6.64 1.97
C SER A 68 15.62 6.66 3.11
N GLU A 69 15.96 7.85 3.62
CA GLU A 69 16.92 8.00 4.72
C GLU A 69 16.50 7.23 5.99
N LYS A 70 15.19 7.16 6.26
CA LYS A 70 14.62 6.40 7.37
C LYS A 70 14.92 4.90 7.29
N ASP A 71 15.04 4.34 6.09
CA ASP A 71 15.34 2.92 5.90
C ASP A 71 16.81 2.60 6.14
N ARG A 72 17.69 3.62 6.12
CA ARG A 72 19.11 3.48 6.46
C ARG A 72 19.35 3.44 7.96
N ILE A 73 18.33 3.64 8.79
CA ILE A 73 18.48 3.63 10.26
C ILE A 73 18.00 2.30 10.83
N CYS A 74 18.86 1.64 11.61
CA CYS A 74 18.51 0.39 12.27
C CYS A 74 17.46 0.64 13.37
N PRO A 75 16.31 -0.06 13.36
CA PRO A 75 15.26 0.12 14.35
C PRO A 75 15.67 -0.36 15.76
N ARG A 76 16.66 -1.26 15.86
CA ARG A 76 17.10 -1.80 17.16
C ARG A 76 18.13 -0.93 17.85
N CYS A 77 19.14 -0.48 17.11
CA CYS A 77 20.30 0.20 17.69
C CYS A 77 20.52 1.62 17.15
N LYS A 78 19.60 2.13 16.31
CA LYS A 78 19.64 3.47 15.71
C LYS A 78 20.92 3.80 14.94
N ASN A 79 21.74 2.79 14.64
CA ASN A 79 22.94 2.91 13.82
C ASN A 79 22.59 2.76 12.34
N GLU A 80 23.49 3.22 11.48
CA GLU A 80 23.33 3.11 10.04
C GLU A 80 23.32 1.64 9.56
N MET A 81 22.44 1.35 8.60
CA MET A 81 22.35 0.10 7.87
C MET A 81 22.99 0.26 6.49
N LYS A 82 23.75 -0.76 6.09
CA LYS A 82 24.38 -0.85 4.77
C LYS A 82 23.56 -1.76 3.86
N VAL A 83 23.48 -1.41 2.59
CA VAL A 83 22.94 -2.31 1.56
C VAL A 83 24.00 -3.38 1.28
N GLN A 84 23.58 -4.65 1.30
CA GLN A 84 24.39 -5.81 0.92
C GLN A 84 24.40 -5.99 -0.59
#